data_AF-A0A924CFC3-F1
#
_entry.id   AF-A0A924CFC3-F1
#
_cell.length_a   1.000
_cell.length_b   1.000
_cell.length_c   1.000
_cell.angle_alpha   90.00
_cell.angle_beta   90.00
_cell.angle_gamma   90.00
#
_symmetry.space_group_name_H-M   'P 1'
#
loop_
_entity.id
_entity.type
_entity.pdbx_description
1 polymer ?
#
loop_
_entity_poly.entity_id
_entity_poly.type
_entity_poly.pdbx_seq_one_letter_code
_entity_poly.pdbx_strand_id
1 'polypeptide(L)'
;MKKVLFLAVATIFSTAMFAQTTTPVTTTDVKTDMKDLRRDIKNERQDKRQRKADIKAGNMVAARDMTKAIKAENKDIRGDARDLKADGVKHPVRRANRQIKRMHH
;
A
#
# COMPACT_ATOMS: atom_id res chain seq x y z
N MET A 1 40.79 -27.87 -48.90
CA MET A 1 39.63 -27.62 -49.77
C MET A 1 38.34 -27.95 -49.03
N LYS A 2 37.35 -27.07 -49.13
CA LYS A 2 35.87 -27.24 -49.09
C LYS A 2 35.25 -28.21 -48.05
N LYS A 3 34.64 -27.56 -47.03
CA LYS A 3 33.33 -27.79 -46.36
C LYS A 3 32.69 -29.18 -46.45
N VAL A 4 32.40 -29.79 -45.29
CA VAL A 4 31.10 -30.43 -45.02
C VAL A 4 30.71 -30.22 -43.55
N LEU A 5 29.50 -29.71 -43.40
CA LEU A 5 28.72 -29.36 -42.21
C LEU A 5 27.78 -30.53 -41.90
N PHE A 6 27.69 -31.01 -40.66
CA PHE A 6 26.53 -31.74 -40.08
C PHE A 6 26.82 -31.86 -38.56
N LEU A 7 26.38 -30.93 -37.70
CA LEU A 7 25.03 -30.73 -37.16
C LEU A 7 24.40 -32.01 -36.56
N ALA A 8 24.74 -32.29 -35.29
CA ALA A 8 23.85 -33.00 -34.37
C ALA A 8 23.69 -32.11 -33.13
N VAL A 9 22.57 -31.40 -33.12
CA VAL A 9 22.14 -30.46 -32.09
C VAL A 9 21.93 -31.23 -30.79
N ALA A 10 22.86 -31.06 -29.85
CA ALA A 10 22.62 -31.42 -28.46
C ALA A 10 21.43 -30.57 -27.99
N THR A 11 20.34 -31.25 -27.64
CA THR A 11 19.14 -30.68 -27.05
C THR A 11 19.51 -29.99 -25.75
N ILE A 12 19.81 -28.69 -25.84
CA ILE A 12 19.88 -27.80 -24.69
C ILE A 12 18.46 -27.75 -24.13
N PHE A 13 18.26 -28.47 -23.02
CA PHE A 13 17.08 -28.37 -22.21
C PHE A 13 16.90 -26.91 -21.80
N SER A 14 15.95 -26.25 -22.46
CA SER A 14 15.41 -24.96 -22.07
C SER A 14 14.76 -25.09 -20.69
N THR A 15 15.48 -24.75 -19.63
CA THR A 15 14.86 -24.31 -18.38
C THR A 15 15.17 -22.83 -18.21
N ALA A 16 14.38 -21.99 -18.87
CA ALA A 16 14.20 -20.61 -18.45
C ALA A 16 13.55 -20.65 -17.06
N MET A 17 14.37 -20.77 -16.01
CA MET A 17 13.94 -20.43 -14.67
C MET A 17 13.68 -18.93 -14.67
N PHE A 18 12.43 -18.55 -14.87
CA PHE A 18 11.96 -17.23 -14.46
C PHE A 18 12.13 -17.17 -12.95
N ALA A 19 13.29 -16.67 -12.51
CA ALA A 19 13.52 -16.22 -11.16
C ALA A 19 12.55 -15.07 -10.91
N GLN A 20 11.39 -15.37 -10.36
CA GLN A 20 10.50 -14.39 -9.76
C GLN A 20 11.25 -13.78 -8.58
N THR A 21 11.94 -12.65 -8.81
CA THR A 21 12.61 -11.84 -7.80
C THR A 21 11.57 -11.30 -6.83
N THR A 22 11.27 -12.07 -5.79
CA THR A 22 10.60 -11.53 -4.62
C THR A 22 11.67 -10.74 -3.88
N THR A 23 11.66 -9.41 -4.03
CA THR A 23 12.49 -8.53 -3.21
C THR A 23 12.18 -8.84 -1.74
N PRO A 24 13.17 -9.19 -0.92
CA PRO A 24 12.93 -9.44 0.48
C PRO A 24 12.46 -8.14 1.13
N VAL A 25 11.21 -8.11 1.57
CA VAL A 25 10.65 -6.97 2.31
C VAL A 25 11.43 -6.84 3.60
N THR A 26 12.05 -5.68 3.80
CA THR A 26 12.82 -5.45 5.03
C THR A 26 11.90 -4.98 6.15
N THR A 27 12.27 -5.28 7.39
CA THR A 27 11.51 -4.83 8.56
C THR A 27 11.44 -3.30 8.68
N THR A 28 12.38 -2.59 8.05
CA THR A 28 12.42 -1.13 7.94
C THR A 28 11.30 -0.60 7.06
N ASP A 29 11.00 -1.29 5.95
CA ASP A 29 9.94 -0.91 5.01
C ASP A 29 8.58 -1.00 5.70
N VAL A 30 8.29 -2.15 6.32
CA VAL A 30 7.05 -2.37 7.10
C VAL A 30 6.85 -1.32 8.19
N LYS A 31 7.93 -0.85 8.84
CA LYS A 31 7.83 0.19 9.88
C LYS A 31 7.46 1.56 9.28
N THR A 32 7.99 1.86 8.11
CA THR A 32 7.72 3.10 7.35
C THR A 32 6.28 3.08 6.83
N ASP A 33 5.87 1.99 6.19
CA ASP A 33 4.50 1.83 5.68
C ASP A 33 3.47 1.87 6.83
N MET A 34 3.79 1.28 7.98
CA MET A 34 2.95 1.42 9.19
C MET A 34 2.92 2.85 9.74
N LYS A 35 3.95 3.68 9.52
CA LYS A 35 3.97 5.10 9.90
C LYS A 35 3.09 5.91 8.96
N ASP A 36 3.17 5.66 7.66
CA ASP A 36 2.39 6.37 6.65
C ASP A 36 0.91 6.02 6.79
N LEU A 37 0.58 4.72 6.95
CA LEU A 37 -0.78 4.29 7.27
C LEU A 37 -1.37 4.97 8.53
N ARG A 38 -0.53 5.25 9.54
CA ARG A 38 -0.98 5.99 10.75
C ARG A 38 -1.25 7.46 10.45
N ARG A 39 -0.45 8.09 9.58
CA ARG A 39 -0.63 9.48 9.16
C ARG A 39 -1.93 9.61 8.39
N ASP A 40 -2.18 8.71 7.45
CA ASP A 40 -3.38 8.76 6.60
C ASP A 40 -4.65 8.55 7.43
N ILE A 41 -4.63 7.61 8.38
CA ILE A 41 -5.74 7.45 9.33
C ILE A 41 -5.97 8.71 10.17
N LYS A 42 -4.92 9.47 10.53
CA LYS A 42 -5.08 10.72 11.28
C LYS A 42 -5.71 11.81 10.42
N ASN A 43 -5.23 11.98 9.19
CA ASN A 43 -5.78 12.95 8.25
C ASN A 43 -7.26 12.64 7.94
N GLU A 44 -7.60 11.37 7.70
CA GLU A 44 -8.97 10.94 7.43
C GLU A 44 -9.93 11.27 8.58
N ARG A 45 -9.44 11.18 9.81
CA ARG A 45 -10.21 11.59 10.99
C ARG A 45 -10.37 13.10 11.07
N GLN A 46 -9.36 13.87 10.70
CA GLN A 46 -9.42 15.33 10.66
C GLN A 46 -10.41 15.80 9.60
N ASP A 47 -10.33 15.26 8.38
CA ASP A 47 -11.25 15.60 7.29
C ASP A 47 -12.69 15.23 7.64
N LYS A 48 -12.91 14.08 8.28
CA LYS A 48 -14.24 13.71 8.80
C LYS A 48 -14.77 14.70 9.83
N ARG A 49 -13.91 15.25 10.69
CA ARG A 49 -14.28 16.28 11.67
C ARG A 49 -14.61 17.60 10.97
N GLN A 50 -13.77 18.02 10.03
CA GLN A 50 -13.99 19.25 9.27
C GLN A 50 -15.28 19.19 8.46
N ARG A 51 -15.51 18.09 7.72
CA ARG A 51 -16.77 17.86 7.00
C ARG A 51 -17.99 17.99 7.91
N LYS A 52 -17.92 17.42 9.12
CA LYS A 52 -19.04 17.53 10.09
C LYS A 52 -19.24 18.98 10.54
N ALA A 53 -18.16 19.74 10.74
CA ALA A 53 -18.23 21.16 11.06
C ALA A 53 -18.83 21.96 9.90
N ASP A 54 -18.42 21.69 8.66
CA ASP A 54 -18.92 22.36 7.46
C ASP A 54 -20.42 22.08 7.25
N ILE A 55 -20.85 20.83 7.43
CA ILE A 55 -22.28 20.45 7.38
C ILE A 55 -23.06 21.21 8.46
N LYS A 56 -22.54 21.28 9.69
CA LYS A 56 -23.19 22.02 10.80
C LYS A 56 -23.26 23.51 10.53
N ALA A 57 -22.27 24.08 9.85
CA ALA A 57 -22.22 25.48 9.45
C ALA A 57 -23.03 25.79 8.18
N GLY A 58 -23.64 24.79 7.54
CA GLY A 58 -24.37 24.96 6.28
C GLY A 58 -23.49 25.08 5.02
N ASN A 59 -22.17 24.92 5.15
CA ASN A 59 -21.24 25.00 4.02
C ASN A 59 -21.18 23.67 3.23
N MET A 60 -22.20 23.45 2.40
CA MET A 60 -22.37 22.20 1.66
C MET A 60 -21.32 21.99 0.55
N VAL A 61 -20.72 23.07 0.03
CA VAL A 61 -19.65 22.97 -0.98
C VAL A 61 -18.38 22.42 -0.33
N ALA A 62 -17.92 23.03 0.77
CA ALA A 62 -16.77 22.53 1.52
C ALA A 62 -16.99 21.10 2.02
N ALA A 63 -18.19 20.78 2.51
CA ALA A 63 -18.52 19.42 2.92
C ALA A 63 -18.43 18.38 1.78
N ARG A 64 -18.79 18.76 0.54
CA ARG A 64 -18.65 17.91 -0.64
C ARG A 64 -17.18 17.69 -1.00
N ASP A 65 -16.35 18.72 -0.93
CA ASP A 65 -14.93 18.61 -1.23
C ASP A 65 -14.20 17.78 -0.17
N MET A 66 -14.53 17.99 1.12
CA MET A 66 -14.07 17.10 2.20
C MET A 66 -14.51 15.65 1.97
N THR A 67 -15.71 15.43 1.43
CA THR A 67 -16.17 14.06 1.09
C THR A 67 -15.33 13.42 -0.01
N LYS A 68 -14.87 14.20 -1.00
CA LYS A 68 -13.96 13.70 -2.04
C LYS A 68 -12.58 13.40 -1.47
N ALA A 69 -12.04 14.28 -0.63
CA ALA A 69 -10.76 14.08 0.06
C ALA A 69 -10.78 12.80 0.90
N ILE A 70 -11.78 12.62 1.77
CA ILE A 70 -11.97 11.39 2.57
C ILE A 70 -12.05 10.14 1.67
N LYS A 71 -12.68 10.22 0.49
CA LYS A 71 -12.75 9.08 -0.43
C LYS A 71 -11.38 8.75 -1.04
N ALA A 72 -10.57 9.75 -1.35
CA ALA A 72 -9.21 9.56 -1.85
C ALA A 72 -8.35 8.89 -0.76
N GLU A 73 -8.30 9.46 0.45
CA GLU A 73 -7.54 8.89 1.56
C GLU A 73 -8.00 7.47 1.92
N ASN A 74 -9.30 7.18 1.84
CA ASN A 74 -9.79 5.81 2.05
C ASN A 74 -9.27 4.81 1.02
N LYS A 75 -8.95 5.24 -0.20
CA LYS A 75 -8.32 4.37 -1.20
C LYS A 75 -6.86 4.13 -0.83
N ASP A 76 -6.14 5.17 -0.44
CA ASP A 76 -4.73 5.08 -0.07
C ASP A 76 -4.53 4.20 1.17
N ILE A 77 -5.32 4.42 2.24
CA ILE A 77 -5.37 3.55 3.43
C ILE A 77 -5.63 2.08 3.07
N ARG A 78 -6.45 1.82 2.04
CA ARG A 78 -6.74 0.45 1.59
C ARG A 78 -5.59 -0.13 0.77
N GLY A 79 -4.87 0.69 0.01
CA GLY A 79 -3.64 0.32 -0.70
C GLY A 79 -2.58 -0.11 0.30
N ASP A 80 -2.18 0.79 1.19
CA ASP A 80 -1.21 0.53 2.25
C ASP A 80 -1.57 -0.70 3.09
N ALA A 81 -2.85 -0.85 3.44
CA ALA A 81 -3.30 -2.00 4.21
C ALA A 81 -3.26 -3.33 3.43
N ARG A 82 -3.26 -3.30 2.10
CA ARG A 82 -3.04 -4.49 1.26
C ARG A 82 -1.56 -4.80 1.18
N ASP A 83 -0.73 -3.79 0.96
CA ASP A 83 0.73 -3.93 0.84
C ASP A 83 1.32 -4.45 2.15
N LEU A 84 0.98 -3.82 3.27
CA LEU A 84 1.36 -4.29 4.61
C LEU A 84 0.87 -5.72 4.92
N LYS A 85 -0.28 -6.14 4.36
CA LYS A 85 -0.75 -7.53 4.51
C LYS A 85 0.10 -8.51 3.71
N ALA A 86 0.50 -8.13 2.49
CA ALA A 86 1.43 -8.90 1.68
C ALA A 86 2.78 -9.05 2.39
N ASP A 87 3.19 -8.01 3.11
CA ASP A 87 4.42 -7.97 3.93
C ASP A 87 4.28 -8.70 5.29
N GLY A 88 3.16 -9.39 5.54
CA GLY A 88 2.95 -10.23 6.72
C GLY A 88 2.25 -9.54 7.91
N VAL A 89 1.80 -8.29 7.79
CA VAL A 89 1.01 -7.63 8.83
C VAL A 89 -0.45 -8.07 8.76
N LYS A 90 -0.85 -9.01 9.64
CA LYS A 90 -2.22 -9.59 9.67
C LYS A 90 -3.37 -8.56 9.76
N HIS A 91 -3.21 -7.49 10.54
CA HIS A 91 -4.26 -6.47 10.76
C HIS A 91 -3.66 -5.05 10.77
N PRO A 92 -3.26 -4.49 9.61
CA PRO A 92 -2.49 -3.23 9.56
C PRO A 92 -3.27 -2.06 10.13
N VAL A 93 -4.51 -1.84 9.65
CA VAL A 93 -5.38 -0.73 10.10
C VAL A 93 -5.69 -0.82 11.60
N ARG A 94 -6.00 -2.02 12.12
CA ARG A 94 -6.28 -2.21 13.55
C ARG A 94 -5.04 -1.93 14.40
N ARG A 95 -3.87 -2.37 13.94
CA ARG A 95 -2.58 -2.12 14.60
C ARG A 95 -2.26 -0.62 14.60
N ALA A 96 -2.41 0.06 13.47
CA ALA A 96 -2.24 1.49 13.33
C ALA A 96 -3.17 2.27 14.27
N ASN A 97 -4.46 1.92 14.30
CA ASN A 97 -5.44 2.53 15.23
C ASN A 97 -5.04 2.36 16.70
N ARG A 98 -4.55 1.18 17.10
CA ARG A 98 -4.08 0.93 18.47
C ARG A 98 -2.83 1.76 18.79
N GLN A 99 -1.89 1.86 17.86
CA GLN A 99 -0.68 2.67 18.01
C GLN A 99 -1.02 4.16 18.14
N ILE A 100 -1.95 4.67 17.32
CA ILE A 100 -2.44 6.05 17.44
C ILE A 100 -3.05 6.25 18.83
N LYS A 101 -3.95 5.37 19.28
CA LYS A 101 -4.58 5.52 20.61
C LYS A 101 -3.55 5.56 21.75
N ARG A 102 -2.51 4.73 21.69
CA ARG A 102 -1.45 4.68 22.71
C ARG A 102 -0.57 5.93 22.75
N MET A 103 -0.43 6.66 21.65
CA MET A 103 0.38 7.90 21.62
C MET A 103 -0.33 9.10 22.26
N HIS A 104 -1.63 8.99 22.53
CA HIS A 104 -2.45 10.06 23.11
C HIS A 104 -2.78 9.84 24.60
N HIS A 105 -2.23 8.77 25.20
CA HIS A 105 -2.22 8.50 26.63
C HIS A 105 -0.80 8.72 27.14
#